data_AF-A0A098TM67-F1
#
_entry.id   AF-A0A098TM67-F1
#
_cell.length_a   1.000
_cell.length_b   1.000
_cell.length_c   1.000
_cell.angle_alpha   90.00
_cell.angle_beta   90.00
_cell.angle_gamma   90.00
#
_symmetry.space_group_name_H-M   'P 1'
#
loop_
_entity.id
_entity.type
_entity.pdbx_description
1 polymer ?
#
loop_
_entity_poly.entity_id
_entity_poly.type
_entity_poly.pdbx_seq_one_letter_code
_entity_poly.pdbx_strand_id
1 'polypeptide(L)'
;MLHIALQADLNPTTLLPELGARGIQQWLYLGEDSTWRVQVESWLCPRMQRLSIADALDAMAWKLRQPYLDWIGDLSQRHHSLAWWASELAAKNPYSLFFLRLCLLGVAQDLLTVGFSVPTLMICATPALAAEVTEFAIAQGYQLQQISCPAPIQSPPQRRSQGRRLLGRIYLTAWQLWAILVPPPAPRPTSVSPRKIS
;
A
#
# COMPACT_ATOMS: atom_id res chain seq x y z
N MET A 1 -16.49 4.65 -1.27
CA MET A 1 -15.90 4.59 -2.62
C MET A 1 -14.41 4.88 -2.50
N LEU A 2 -13.55 4.09 -3.13
CA LEU A 2 -12.10 4.23 -3.02
C LEU A 2 -11.48 4.46 -4.39
N HIS A 3 -10.57 5.42 -4.46
CA HIS A 3 -9.80 5.74 -5.64
C HIS A 3 -8.34 5.38 -5.40
N ILE A 4 -7.68 4.78 -6.39
CA ILE A 4 -6.25 4.44 -6.31
C ILE A 4 -5.52 5.14 -7.45
N ALA A 5 -4.38 5.76 -7.14
CA ALA A 5 -3.51 6.36 -8.13
C ALA A 5 -2.05 5.96 -7.89
N LEU A 6 -1.27 5.88 -8.96
CA LEU A 6 0.18 5.75 -8.88
C LEU A 6 0.82 7.13 -8.80
N GLN A 7 1.80 7.28 -7.91
CA GLN A 7 2.58 8.52 -7.77
C GLN A 7 3.12 9.03 -9.12
N ALA A 8 3.62 8.12 -9.96
CA ALA A 8 4.19 8.44 -11.27
C ALA A 8 3.14 8.91 -12.30
N ASP A 9 1.86 8.62 -12.06
CA ASP A 9 0.75 8.95 -12.94
C ASP A 9 0.00 10.22 -12.47
N LEU A 10 0.55 10.97 -11.53
CA LEU A 10 -0.10 12.16 -11.00
C LEU A 10 0.49 13.43 -11.60
N ASN A 11 -0.38 14.22 -12.24
CA ASN A 11 -0.07 15.54 -12.73
C ASN A 11 -1.01 16.57 -12.08
N PRO A 12 -0.50 17.63 -11.42
CA PRO A 12 -1.32 18.64 -10.77
C PRO A 12 -2.41 19.27 -11.62
N THR A 13 -2.10 19.57 -12.87
CA THR A 13 -2.99 20.32 -13.75
C THR A 13 -4.21 19.49 -14.14
N THR A 14 -4.05 18.17 -14.28
CA THR A 14 -5.14 17.27 -14.69
C THR A 14 -5.82 16.58 -13.52
N LEU A 15 -5.12 16.40 -12.39
CA LEU A 15 -5.68 15.74 -11.21
C LEU A 15 -6.77 16.60 -10.55
N LEU A 16 -6.53 17.89 -10.34
CA LEU A 16 -7.44 18.74 -9.55
C LEU A 16 -8.88 18.78 -10.08
N PRO A 17 -9.15 18.91 -11.40
CA PRO A 17 -10.50 18.80 -11.94
C PRO A 17 -11.14 17.41 -11.72
N GLU A 18 -10.36 16.33 -11.93
CA GLU A 18 -10.82 14.95 -11.76
C GLU A 18 -11.24 14.66 -10.31
N LEU A 19 -10.50 15.18 -9.32
CA LEU A 19 -10.83 15.00 -7.91
C LEU A 19 -12.19 15.60 -7.56
N GLY A 20 -12.46 16.80 -8.05
CA GLY A 20 -13.74 17.49 -7.84
C GLY A 20 -14.91 16.77 -8.51
N ALA A 21 -14.73 16.34 -9.77
CA ALA A 21 -15.77 15.60 -10.51
C ALA A 21 -16.13 14.26 -9.84
N ARG A 22 -15.15 13.62 -9.18
CA ARG A 22 -15.33 12.35 -8.45
C ARG A 22 -15.77 12.52 -7.00
N GLY A 23 -15.88 13.76 -6.51
CA GLY A 23 -16.28 14.04 -5.13
C GLY A 23 -15.31 13.50 -4.08
N ILE A 24 -14.01 13.42 -4.40
CA ILE A 24 -12.98 12.97 -3.47
C ILE A 24 -12.79 14.04 -2.40
N GLN A 25 -12.87 13.65 -1.13
CA GLN A 25 -12.83 14.58 0.01
C GLN A 25 -11.57 14.44 0.86
N GLN A 26 -10.95 13.25 0.83
CA GLN A 26 -9.72 12.99 1.57
C GLN A 26 -8.73 12.20 0.73
N TRP A 27 -7.46 12.30 1.11
CA TRP A 27 -6.39 11.54 0.48
C TRP A 27 -5.35 11.05 1.47
N LEU A 28 -4.65 10.00 1.09
CA LEU A 28 -3.50 9.47 1.82
C LEU A 28 -2.40 9.03 0.85
N TYR A 29 -1.16 9.04 1.34
CA TYR A 29 0.01 8.66 0.56
C TYR A 29 0.70 7.46 1.20
N LEU A 30 0.80 6.38 0.43
CA LEU A 30 1.54 5.17 0.77
C LEU A 30 2.87 5.18 0.02
N GLY A 31 3.91 5.73 0.64
CA GLY A 31 5.23 5.83 0.01
C GLY A 31 6.33 6.34 0.91
N GLU A 32 7.56 6.15 0.44
CA GLU A 32 8.81 6.54 1.11
C GLU A 32 9.22 8.00 0.85
N ASP A 33 8.71 8.62 -0.22
CA ASP A 33 9.16 9.95 -0.64
C ASP A 33 8.39 11.08 0.08
N SER A 34 8.93 11.51 1.22
CA SER A 34 8.36 12.62 1.99
C SER A 34 8.40 13.95 1.22
N THR A 35 9.37 14.14 0.32
CA THR A 35 9.49 15.38 -0.45
C THR A 35 8.37 15.48 -1.47
N TRP A 36 8.10 14.39 -2.17
CA TRP A 36 6.95 14.27 -3.07
C TRP A 36 5.64 14.47 -2.31
N ARG A 37 5.48 13.87 -1.12
CA ARG A 37 4.28 14.06 -0.29
C ARG A 37 4.06 15.51 0.12
N VAL A 38 5.11 16.26 0.49
CA VAL A 38 5.00 17.67 0.87
C VAL A 38 4.67 18.54 -0.35
N GLN A 39 5.28 18.24 -1.51
CA GLN A 39 4.90 18.88 -2.77
C GLN A 39 3.42 18.64 -3.04
N VAL A 40 3.02 17.37 -3.17
CA VAL A 40 1.71 16.78 -2.84
C VAL A 40 0.66 17.70 -2.20
N GLU A 41 0.91 17.87 -0.92
CA GLU A 41 0.09 18.56 0.04
C GLU A 41 -0.08 20.03 -0.30
N SER A 42 0.92 20.69 -0.89
CA SER A 42 0.83 22.12 -1.23
C SER A 42 -0.25 22.43 -2.28
N TRP A 43 -0.59 21.49 -3.17
CA TRP A 43 -1.64 21.67 -4.18
C TRP A 43 -2.97 20.99 -3.81
N LEU A 44 -2.97 19.93 -2.98
CA LEU A 44 -4.20 19.27 -2.54
C LEU A 44 -4.85 19.86 -1.28
N CYS A 45 -4.04 20.38 -0.34
CA CYS A 45 -4.51 20.84 0.98
C CYS A 45 -5.62 21.91 0.94
N PRO A 46 -5.65 22.87 -0.01
CA PRO A 46 -6.75 23.82 -0.08
C PRO A 46 -8.14 23.19 -0.37
N ARG A 47 -8.19 21.93 -0.80
CA ARG A 47 -9.42 21.28 -1.28
C ARG A 47 -9.77 19.97 -0.59
N MET A 48 -8.79 19.27 -0.03
CA MET A 48 -8.99 17.94 0.55
C MET A 48 -8.14 17.74 1.79
N GLN A 49 -8.72 17.04 2.77
CA GLN A 49 -8.02 16.69 3.99
C GLN A 49 -7.01 15.56 3.72
N ARG A 50 -5.77 15.71 4.20
CA ARG A 50 -4.81 14.61 4.24
C ARG A 50 -5.08 13.74 5.47
N LEU A 51 -5.31 12.45 5.24
CA LEU A 51 -5.26 11.45 6.29
C LEU A 51 -3.80 11.06 6.54
N SER A 52 -3.31 11.36 7.75
CA SER A 52 -1.96 10.97 8.15
C SER A 52 -1.92 9.48 8.49
N ILE A 53 -0.85 8.81 8.06
CA ILE A 53 -0.61 7.39 8.36
C ILE A 53 0.57 7.18 9.31
N ALA A 54 1.16 8.25 9.86
CA ALA A 54 2.41 8.17 10.62
C ALA A 54 2.29 7.24 11.84
N ASP A 55 1.26 7.43 12.67
CA ASP A 55 1.04 6.61 13.86
C ASP A 55 0.70 5.16 13.50
N ALA A 56 -0.10 4.96 12.45
CA ALA A 56 -0.43 3.63 11.94
C ALA A 56 0.81 2.92 11.39
N LEU A 57 1.71 3.65 10.73
CA LEU A 57 2.95 3.11 10.19
C LEU A 57 3.93 2.72 11.29
N ASP A 58 4.07 3.54 12.33
CA ASP A 58 4.91 3.23 13.49
C ASP A 58 4.39 1.98 14.23
N ALA A 59 3.08 1.93 14.50
CA ALA A 59 2.45 0.76 15.11
C ALA A 59 2.62 -0.51 14.25
N MET A 60 2.46 -0.39 12.93
CA MET A 60 2.67 -1.50 12.01
C MET A 60 4.12 -1.96 11.97
N ALA A 61 5.08 -1.03 11.99
CA ALA A 61 6.49 -1.37 12.06
C ALA A 61 6.82 -2.17 13.33
N TRP A 62 6.29 -1.76 14.49
CA TRP A 62 6.43 -2.52 15.73
C TRP A 62 5.81 -3.91 15.64
N LYS A 63 4.59 -4.00 15.11
CA LYS A 63 3.86 -5.27 14.92
C LYS A 63 4.61 -6.25 14.03
N LEU A 64 5.21 -5.77 12.93
CA LEU A 64 5.84 -6.62 11.91
C LEU A 64 7.32 -6.87 12.14
N ARG A 65 7.97 -6.13 13.05
CA ARG A 65 9.42 -6.22 13.26
C ARG A 65 9.89 -7.64 13.56
N GLN A 66 9.37 -8.26 14.62
CA GLN A 66 9.83 -9.60 15.01
C GLN A 66 9.45 -10.66 13.98
N PRO A 67 8.20 -10.72 13.48
CA PRO A 67 7.85 -11.70 12.45
C PRO A 67 8.68 -11.59 11.17
N TYR A 68 9.04 -10.37 10.76
CA TYR A 68 9.93 -10.15 9.63
C TYR A 68 11.34 -10.70 9.90
N LEU A 69 11.90 -10.47 11.09
CA LEU A 69 13.23 -10.96 11.47
C LEU A 69 13.26 -12.49 11.55
N ASP A 70 12.21 -13.10 12.09
CA ASP A 70 12.08 -14.56 12.17
C ASP A 70 12.00 -15.15 10.77
N TRP A 71 11.18 -14.57 9.89
CA TRP A 71 11.08 -15.01 8.50
C TRP A 71 12.41 -14.93 7.75
N ILE A 72 13.17 -13.83 7.92
CA ILE A 72 14.51 -13.74 7.32
C ILE A 72 15.45 -14.79 7.91
N GLY A 73 15.33 -15.08 9.21
CA GLY A 73 16.07 -16.17 9.86
C GLY A 73 15.81 -17.51 9.17
N ASP A 74 14.53 -17.85 8.98
CA ASP A 74 14.11 -19.09 8.33
C ASP A 74 14.53 -19.15 6.85
N LEU A 75 14.48 -18.02 6.14
CA LEU A 75 15.03 -17.96 4.78
C LEU A 75 16.54 -18.17 4.77
N SER A 76 17.26 -17.59 5.73
CA SER A 76 18.70 -17.75 5.81
C SER A 76 19.09 -19.20 6.04
N GLN A 77 18.36 -19.92 6.91
CA GLN A 77 18.58 -21.36 7.14
C GLN A 77 18.37 -22.21 5.88
N ARG A 78 17.39 -21.82 5.05
CA ARG A 78 17.08 -22.52 3.79
C ARG A 78 18.04 -22.16 2.65
N HIS A 79 18.70 -21.01 2.74
CA HIS A 79 19.56 -20.47 1.70
C HIS A 79 20.99 -20.20 2.22
N HIS A 80 21.79 -21.24 2.39
CA HIS A 80 23.19 -21.14 2.82
C HIS A 80 24.18 -20.87 1.67
N SER A 81 23.84 -20.01 0.71
CA SER A 81 24.73 -19.69 -0.42
C SER A 81 25.41 -18.34 -0.27
N LEU A 82 26.60 -18.19 -0.86
CA LEU A 82 27.29 -16.90 -0.92
C LEU A 82 26.41 -15.82 -1.58
N ALA A 83 25.63 -16.19 -2.59
CA ALA A 83 24.69 -15.31 -3.26
C ALA A 83 23.58 -14.80 -2.33
N TRP A 84 23.09 -15.63 -1.40
CA TRP A 84 22.15 -15.20 -0.38
C TRP A 84 22.80 -14.20 0.56
N TRP A 85 23.96 -14.53 1.14
CA TRP A 85 24.67 -13.65 2.08
C TRP A 85 25.09 -12.31 1.48
N ALA A 86 25.33 -12.26 0.17
CA ALA A 86 25.63 -11.03 -0.56
C ALA A 86 24.38 -10.17 -0.88
N SER A 87 23.17 -10.65 -0.60
CA SER A 87 21.93 -9.92 -0.90
C SER A 87 21.58 -8.88 0.19
N GLU A 88 20.95 -7.78 -0.22
CA GLU A 88 20.47 -6.74 0.71
C GLU A 88 19.44 -7.27 1.71
N LEU A 89 18.67 -8.29 1.31
CA LEU A 89 17.67 -8.93 2.17
C LEU A 89 18.32 -9.74 3.29
N ALA A 90 19.36 -10.53 2.97
CA ALA A 90 20.09 -11.31 3.96
C ALA A 90 20.87 -10.43 4.95
N ALA A 91 21.33 -9.26 4.49
CA ALA A 91 21.97 -8.26 5.34
C ALA A 91 21.03 -7.67 6.42
N LYS A 92 19.74 -8.06 6.44
CA LYS A 92 18.70 -7.50 7.32
C LYS A 92 18.69 -5.98 7.29
N ASN A 93 19.03 -5.42 6.12
CA ASN A 93 19.31 -4.01 6.02
C ASN A 93 17.99 -3.23 6.17
N PRO A 94 17.82 -2.42 7.23
CA PRO A 94 16.62 -1.59 7.39
C PRO A 94 16.51 -0.52 6.28
N TYR A 95 17.60 -0.22 5.56
CA TYR A 95 17.60 0.61 4.37
C TYR A 95 17.05 -0.09 3.12
N SER A 96 16.81 -1.41 3.19
CA SER A 96 15.98 -2.05 2.17
C SER A 96 14.57 -1.49 2.32
N LEU A 97 14.10 -0.76 1.31
CA LEU A 97 12.73 -0.23 1.24
C LEU A 97 11.68 -1.35 1.34
N PHE A 98 12.09 -2.61 1.33
CA PHE A 98 11.24 -3.78 1.46
C PHE A 98 10.48 -3.82 2.79
N PHE A 99 11.15 -3.70 3.95
CA PHE A 99 10.45 -3.74 5.24
C PHE A 99 9.43 -2.58 5.36
N LEU A 100 9.83 -1.38 4.95
CA LEU A 100 8.93 -0.23 4.89
C LEU A 100 7.73 -0.49 3.98
N ARG A 101 7.93 -1.08 2.80
CA ARG A 101 6.84 -1.42 1.87
C ARG A 101 5.89 -2.48 2.43
N LEU A 102 6.40 -3.46 3.19
CA LEU A 102 5.56 -4.39 3.93
C LEU A 102 4.71 -3.66 4.98
N CYS A 103 5.30 -2.72 5.72
CA CYS A 103 4.57 -1.92 6.70
C CYS A 103 3.50 -1.05 6.03
N LEU A 104 3.82 -0.38 4.90
CA LEU A 104 2.86 0.40 4.13
C LEU A 104 1.70 -0.45 3.62
N LEU A 105 1.97 -1.66 3.13
CA LEU A 105 0.93 -2.60 2.73
C LEU A 105 0.05 -3.01 3.91
N GLY A 106 0.66 -3.35 5.06
CA GLY A 106 -0.08 -3.67 6.28
C GLY A 106 -0.98 -2.52 6.74
N VAL A 107 -0.48 -1.27 6.73
CA VAL A 107 -1.29 -0.08 7.03
C VAL A 107 -2.45 0.06 6.06
N ALA A 108 -2.21 -0.14 4.76
CA ALA A 108 -3.27 -0.06 3.75
C ALA A 108 -4.37 -1.10 4.03
N GLN A 109 -4.00 -2.33 4.37
CA GLN A 109 -4.93 -3.39 4.71
C GLN A 109 -5.74 -3.08 5.98
N ASP A 110 -5.10 -2.59 7.03
CA ASP A 110 -5.79 -2.19 8.26
C ASP A 110 -6.81 -1.07 7.98
N LEU A 111 -6.43 -0.05 7.22
CA LEU A 111 -7.32 1.04 6.82
C LEU A 111 -8.50 0.56 5.96
N LEU A 112 -8.25 -0.36 5.01
CA LEU A 112 -9.29 -0.97 4.18
C LEU A 112 -10.22 -1.89 4.98
N THR A 113 -9.71 -2.53 6.03
CA THR A 113 -10.54 -3.37 6.89
C THR A 113 -11.50 -2.51 7.72
N VAL A 114 -10.99 -1.39 8.27
CA VAL A 114 -11.78 -0.42 9.04
C VAL A 114 -12.85 0.22 8.14
N GLY A 115 -12.47 0.68 6.95
CA GLY A 115 -13.37 1.43 6.08
C GLY A 115 -13.03 2.90 6.00
N PHE A 116 -13.50 3.54 4.92
CA PHE A 116 -13.48 4.99 4.80
C PHE A 116 -14.91 5.52 4.79
N SER A 117 -15.19 6.54 5.60
CA SER A 117 -16.50 7.19 5.70
C SER A 117 -16.79 8.15 4.54
N VAL A 118 -15.74 8.64 3.88
CA VAL A 118 -15.83 9.58 2.76
C VAL A 118 -15.07 9.05 1.53
N PRO A 119 -15.40 9.50 0.30
CA PRO A 119 -14.64 9.15 -0.88
C PRO A 119 -13.16 9.53 -0.73
N THR A 120 -12.29 8.52 -0.86
CA THR A 120 -10.87 8.61 -0.49
C THR A 120 -9.98 8.32 -1.68
N LEU A 121 -8.94 9.12 -1.88
CA LEU A 121 -7.84 8.83 -2.79
C LEU A 121 -6.66 8.23 -2.04
N MET A 122 -6.25 7.03 -2.44
CA MET A 122 -5.04 6.37 -1.98
C MET A 122 -3.97 6.46 -3.06
N ILE A 123 -2.89 7.18 -2.77
CA ILE A 123 -1.76 7.36 -3.68
C ILE A 123 -0.67 6.38 -3.30
N CYS A 124 -0.28 5.51 -4.22
CA CYS A 124 0.76 4.50 -4.01
C CYS A 124 2.06 4.91 -4.72
N ALA A 125 3.19 4.88 -4.01
CA ALA A 125 4.50 5.25 -4.58
C ALA A 125 4.97 4.32 -5.70
N THR A 126 4.61 3.04 -5.64
CA THR A 126 5.10 2.03 -6.60
C THR A 126 3.97 1.23 -7.23
N PRO A 127 4.16 0.73 -8.46
CA PRO A 127 3.19 -0.16 -9.12
C PRO A 127 2.91 -1.44 -8.34
N ALA A 128 3.94 -2.01 -7.68
CA ALA A 128 3.77 -3.21 -6.88
C ALA A 128 2.84 -2.96 -5.69
N LEU A 129 3.06 -1.88 -4.94
CA LEU A 129 2.19 -1.54 -3.81
C LEU A 129 0.75 -1.27 -4.25
N ALA A 130 0.56 -0.55 -5.35
CA ALA A 130 -0.79 -0.30 -5.87
C ALA A 130 -1.52 -1.58 -6.29
N ALA A 131 -0.81 -2.53 -6.91
CA ALA A 131 -1.38 -3.81 -7.32
C ALA A 131 -1.88 -4.61 -6.10
N GLU A 132 -1.04 -4.75 -5.07
CA GLU A 132 -1.39 -5.49 -3.84
C GLU A 132 -2.55 -4.84 -3.09
N VAL A 133 -2.55 -3.50 -2.99
CA VAL A 133 -3.65 -2.74 -2.37
C VAL A 133 -4.94 -2.90 -3.16
N THR A 134 -4.86 -2.85 -4.49
CA THR A 134 -6.02 -3.03 -5.38
C THR A 134 -6.62 -4.42 -5.19
N GLU A 135 -5.79 -5.46 -5.24
CA GLU A 135 -6.23 -6.84 -5.04
C GLU A 135 -6.92 -7.03 -3.69
N PHE A 136 -6.29 -6.52 -2.61
CA PHE A 136 -6.88 -6.59 -1.27
C PHE A 136 -8.20 -5.81 -1.18
N ALA A 137 -8.29 -4.61 -1.75
CA ALA A 137 -9.50 -3.82 -1.74
C ALA A 137 -10.65 -4.50 -2.53
N ILE A 138 -10.36 -5.14 -3.66
CA ILE A 138 -11.34 -5.95 -4.41
C ILE A 138 -11.82 -7.11 -3.54
N ALA A 139 -10.91 -7.82 -2.87
CA ALA A 139 -11.26 -8.92 -1.98
C ALA A 139 -12.15 -8.49 -0.80
N GLN A 140 -11.98 -7.24 -0.32
CA GLN A 140 -12.85 -6.62 0.70
C GLN A 140 -14.17 -6.04 0.14
N GLY A 141 -14.43 -6.18 -1.16
CA GLY A 141 -15.67 -5.73 -1.80
C GLY A 141 -15.73 -4.23 -2.09
N TYR A 142 -14.59 -3.54 -2.13
CA TYR A 142 -14.57 -2.12 -2.49
C TYR A 142 -14.89 -1.91 -3.97
N GLN A 143 -15.72 -0.91 -4.25
CA GLN A 143 -15.78 -0.31 -5.57
C GLN A 143 -14.57 0.59 -5.78
N LEU A 144 -13.66 0.13 -6.64
CA LEU A 144 -12.42 0.80 -6.98
C LEU A 144 -12.53 1.59 -8.28
N GLN A 145 -11.93 2.78 -8.27
CA GLN A 145 -11.66 3.53 -9.49
C GLN A 145 -10.19 3.91 -9.55
N GLN A 146 -9.50 3.45 -10.59
CA GLN A 146 -8.14 3.86 -10.84
C GLN A 146 -8.14 5.25 -11.48
N ILE A 147 -7.31 6.15 -10.94
CA ILE A 147 -7.03 7.45 -11.54
C ILE A 147 -5.67 7.35 -12.20
N SER A 148 -5.67 7.37 -13.53
CA SER A 148 -4.47 7.53 -14.32
C SER A 148 -4.54 8.88 -15.01
N CYS A 149 -3.63 9.78 -14.65
CA CYS A 149 -3.42 11.00 -15.42
C CYS A 149 -2.13 10.77 -16.23
N PRO A 150 -2.21 10.54 -17.56
CA PRO A 150 -1.01 10.33 -18.34
C PRO A 150 -0.10 11.55 -18.17
N ALA A 151 1.10 11.31 -17.63
CA ALA A 151 2.11 12.35 -17.58
C ALA A 151 2.43 12.79 -19.02
N PRO A 152 2.70 14.08 -19.28
CA PRO A 152 3.27 14.49 -20.56
C PRO A 152 4.55 13.68 -20.78
N ILE A 153 4.70 13.15 -21.99
CA ILE A 153 5.72 12.17 -22.41
C ILE A 153 7.13 12.76 -22.27
N GLN A 154 7.66 12.85 -21.04
CA GLN A 154 9.04 13.21 -20.72
C GLN A 154 9.45 12.56 -19.39
N SER A 155 9.48 11.22 -19.35
CA SER A 155 10.14 10.53 -18.25
C SER A 155 11.64 10.37 -18.57
N PRO A 156 12.58 10.77 -17.68
CA PRO A 156 13.97 10.35 -17.79
C PRO A 156 14.06 8.82 -17.71
N PRO A 157 15.14 8.19 -18.23
CA PRO A 157 15.22 6.74 -18.34
C PRO A 157 15.15 6.09 -16.95
N GLN A 158 13.98 5.55 -16.60
CA GLN A 158 13.84 4.62 -15.48
C GLN A 158 14.68 3.39 -15.82
N ARG A 159 15.74 3.15 -15.05
CA ARG A 159 16.47 1.87 -15.05
C ARG A 159 15.46 0.76 -14.74
N ARG A 160 15.04 0.05 -15.79
CA ARG A 160 14.28 -1.20 -15.68
C ARG A 160 15.13 -2.21 -14.93
N SER A 161 14.89 -2.37 -13.63
CA SER A 161 15.46 -3.47 -12.88
C SER A 161 14.84 -4.78 -13.37
N GLN A 162 15.65 -5.58 -14.07
CA GLN A 162 15.39 -6.99 -14.38
C GLN A 162 15.34 -7.79 -13.07
N GLY A 163 14.21 -7.73 -12.35
CA GLY A 163 13.98 -8.49 -11.11
C GLY A 163 12.64 -9.22 -11.09
N ARG A 164 11.94 -9.30 -12.23
CA ARG A 164 10.52 -9.71 -12.31
C ARG A 164 10.22 -11.18 -11.99
N ARG A 165 11.21 -12.06 -11.83
CA ARG A 165 10.95 -13.51 -11.57
C ARG A 165 11.27 -13.99 -10.15
N LEU A 166 12.12 -13.30 -9.39
CA LEU A 166 12.38 -13.66 -7.99
C LEU A 166 11.39 -12.99 -7.02
N LEU A 167 10.94 -11.76 -7.31
CA LEU A 167 10.04 -11.03 -6.43
C LEU A 167 8.69 -11.73 -6.27
N GLY A 168 8.07 -12.23 -7.34
CA GLY A 168 6.76 -12.91 -7.26
C GLY A 168 6.73 -14.14 -6.36
N ARG A 169 7.86 -14.88 -6.25
CA ARG A 169 7.97 -16.02 -5.31
C ARG A 169 8.21 -15.58 -3.86
N ILE A 170 8.93 -14.48 -3.65
CA ILE A 170 9.13 -13.87 -2.33
C ILE A 170 7.80 -13.30 -1.79
N TYR A 171 7.01 -12.63 -2.65
CA TYR A 171 5.68 -12.13 -2.30
C TYR A 171 4.71 -13.26 -1.93
N LEU A 172 4.73 -14.40 -2.63
CA LEU A 172 3.90 -15.56 -2.30
C LEU A 172 4.22 -16.14 -0.91
N THR A 173 5.51 -16.24 -0.55
CA THR A 173 5.90 -16.67 0.80
C THR A 173 5.57 -15.63 1.87
N ALA A 174 5.71 -14.34 1.57
CA ALA A 174 5.31 -13.27 2.48
C ALA A 174 3.80 -13.25 2.72
N TRP A 175 2.99 -13.55 1.69
CA TRP A 175 1.53 -13.68 1.78
C TRP A 175 1.11 -14.90 2.62
N GLN A 176 1.79 -16.03 2.46
CA GLN A 176 1.57 -17.22 3.30
C GLN A 176 1.94 -16.96 4.77
N LEU A 177 3.03 -16.25 5.04
CA LEU A 177 3.40 -15.85 6.39
C LEU A 177 2.42 -14.84 6.97
N TRP A 178 1.94 -13.90 6.17
CA TRP A 178 0.90 -12.97 6.60
C TRP A 178 -0.40 -13.70 6.98
N ALA A 179 -0.84 -14.67 6.18
CA ALA A 179 -2.02 -15.49 6.50
C ALA A 179 -1.85 -16.30 7.80
N ILE A 180 -0.61 -16.59 8.20
CA ILE A 180 -0.28 -17.23 9.49
C ILE A 180 -0.23 -16.20 10.63
N LEU A 181 0.28 -15.00 10.37
CA LEU A 181 0.58 -13.99 11.40
C LEU A 181 -0.56 -13.01 11.67
N VAL A 182 -1.46 -12.80 10.72
CA VAL A 182 -2.58 -11.87 10.82
C VAL A 182 -3.84 -12.61 10.38
N PRO A 183 -4.64 -13.15 11.33
CA PRO A 183 -5.87 -13.85 10.98
C PRO A 183 -6.82 -12.87 10.26
N PRO A 184 -7.58 -13.36 9.26
CA PRO A 184 -8.53 -12.51 8.56
C PRO A 184 -9.52 -11.90 9.55
N PRO A 185 -9.95 -10.64 9.34
CA PRO A 185 -10.96 -10.02 10.20
C PRO A 185 -12.21 -10.88 10.22
N ALA A 186 -12.80 -11.06 11.41
CA ALA A 186 -14.07 -11.76 11.54
C ALA A 186 -15.11 -11.14 10.59
N PRO A 187 -15.92 -11.95 9.89
CA PRO A 187 -16.93 -11.43 8.99
C PRO A 187 -17.82 -10.46 9.75
N ARG A 188 -18.06 -9.26 9.18
CA ARG A 188 -18.94 -8.27 9.80
C ARG A 188 -20.30 -8.92 10.07
N PRO A 189 -20.88 -8.76 11.27
CA PRO A 189 -22.22 -9.27 11.53
C PRO A 189 -23.17 -8.66 10.50
N THR A 190 -23.80 -9.52 9.71
CA THR A 190 -24.89 -9.12 8.82
C THR A 190 -25.96 -8.47 9.70
N SER A 191 -26.30 -7.22 9.42
CA SER A 191 -27.37 -6.52 10.12
C SER A 191 -28.66 -7.32 9.93
N VAL A 192 -29.08 -8.02 10.98
CA VAL A 192 -30.36 -8.72 11.03
C VAL A 192 -31.44 -7.66 10.93
N SER A 193 -32.13 -7.65 9.78
CA SER A 193 -33.29 -6.80 9.56
C SER A 193 -34.37 -7.15 10.60
N PRO A 194 -34.95 -6.17 11.33
CA PRO A 194 -35.97 -6.46 12.30
C PRO A 194 -37.23 -6.95 11.59
N ARG A 195 -37.59 -8.23 11.81
CA ARG A 195 -38.91 -8.74 11.45
C ARG A 195 -39.96 -7.89 12.16
N LYS A 196 -40.79 -7.20 11.39
CA LYS A 196 -42.06 -6.66 11.86
C LYS A 196 -42.90 -7.85 12.35
N ILE A 197 -43.18 -7.89 13.64
CA ILE A 197 -44.19 -8.75 14.24
C ILE A 197 -45.52 -8.03 14.02
N SER A 198 -46.37 -8.65 13.20
CA SER A 198 -47.77 -8.29 13.02
C SER A 198 -48.62 -8.85 14.16
#